data_AF-A0A0J0XHC9-F1
#
_entry.id   AF-A0A0J0XHC9-F1
#
_cell.length_a   1.000
_cell.length_b   1.000
_cell.length_c   1.000
_cell.angle_alpha   90.00
_cell.angle_beta   90.00
_cell.angle_gamma   90.00
#
_symmetry.space_group_name_H-M   'P 1'
#
loop_
_entity.id
_entity.type
_entity.pdbx_description
1 polymer ?
#
loop_
_entity_poly.entity_id
_entity_poly.type
_entity_poly.pdbx_seq_one_letter_code
_entity_poly.pdbx_strand_id
1 'polypeptide(L)'
;MRLDLIFSTLAFSATAFALPTETKGSALAFEALGAIGLQDISPRSDLTRRDDTGRCRWGRRPESLGLPHESNGCGSKSTHWVPEMWYGSCCDAHDACYADCGQSKRACDDAFIVCMQRNCHDQVGGLGHGEELQNCIGASAIYWASVRLLGGRAFSDATDKYCRCV
;
A
#
# COMPACT_ATOMS: atom_id res chain seq x y z
N MET A 1 44.61 41.50 -34.60
CA MET A 1 43.15 41.44 -34.79
C MET A 1 42.64 40.32 -33.89
N ARG A 2 42.43 40.51 -32.59
CA ARG A 2 41.37 41.23 -31.86
C ARG A 2 39.96 40.88 -32.33
N LEU A 3 39.23 40.14 -31.51
CA LEU A 3 37.96 40.48 -30.81
C LEU A 3 37.46 39.18 -30.11
N ASP A 4 36.79 39.16 -28.96
CA ASP A 4 36.86 39.84 -27.67
C ASP A 4 36.01 38.96 -26.72
N LEU A 5 36.33 38.98 -25.43
CA LEU A 5 35.67 38.25 -24.34
C LEU A 5 34.20 38.64 -24.17
N ILE A 6 33.34 37.69 -23.77
CA ILE A 6 32.14 38.01 -22.96
C ILE A 6 31.96 36.96 -21.86
N PHE A 7 32.45 37.29 -20.67
CA PHE A 7 31.93 36.80 -19.40
C PHE A 7 30.51 37.35 -19.24
N SER A 8 29.50 36.49 -19.14
CA SER A 8 28.15 36.93 -18.77
C SER A 8 27.78 36.35 -17.41
N THR A 9 28.01 37.16 -16.39
CA THR A 9 27.44 37.00 -15.05
C THR A 9 25.93 37.14 -15.13
N LEU A 10 25.18 36.08 -14.80
CA LEU A 10 23.75 36.20 -14.53
C LEU A 10 23.52 36.20 -13.02
N ALA A 11 23.05 37.35 -12.55
CA ALA A 11 22.65 37.63 -11.19
C ALA A 11 21.35 36.87 -10.86
N PHE A 12 21.34 36.15 -9.73
CA PHE A 12 20.10 35.64 -9.14
C PHE A 12 19.38 36.79 -8.44
N SER A 13 18.21 37.18 -8.98
CA SER A 13 17.32 38.13 -8.33
C SER A 13 16.51 37.39 -7.26
N ALA A 14 16.75 37.70 -5.99
CA ALA A 14 15.95 37.23 -4.88
C ALA A 14 14.74 38.15 -4.69
N THR A 15 13.59 37.78 -5.26
CA THR A 15 12.33 38.42 -4.91
C THR A 15 11.80 37.82 -3.60
N ALA A 16 11.81 38.63 -2.54
CA ALA A 16 11.19 38.31 -1.26
C ALA A 16 9.66 38.19 -1.43
N PHE A 17 9.11 37.03 -1.13
CA PHE A 17 7.66 36.83 -1.04
C PHE A 17 7.21 37.20 0.38
N ALA A 18 6.47 38.30 0.50
CA ALA A 18 5.82 38.69 1.75
C ALA A 18 4.68 37.70 2.05
N LEU A 19 4.68 37.11 3.25
CA LEU A 19 3.57 36.31 3.77
C LEU A 19 2.48 37.25 4.33
N PRO A 20 1.21 37.13 3.89
CA PRO A 20 0.12 37.86 4.51
C PRO A 20 -0.20 37.27 5.89
N THR A 21 -0.29 38.18 6.85
CA THR A 21 -0.72 37.99 8.23
C THR A 21 -2.18 37.57 8.32
N GLU A 22 -2.47 36.65 9.23
CA GLU A 22 -3.76 36.26 9.82
C GLU A 22 -5.05 36.70 9.12
N THR A 23 -5.84 35.73 8.65
CA THR A 23 -7.28 35.92 8.49
C THR A 23 -8.06 34.81 9.19
N LYS A 24 -9.02 35.27 10.00
CA LYS A 24 -9.93 34.50 10.83
C LYS A 24 -10.73 33.49 9.99
N GLY A 25 -10.95 32.32 10.57
CA GLY A 25 -11.60 31.18 9.93
C GLY A 25 -12.96 31.49 9.33
N SER A 26 -13.24 30.82 8.22
CA SER A 26 -14.57 30.68 7.65
C SER A 26 -14.71 29.26 7.09
N ALA A 27 -15.86 28.66 7.37
CA ALA A 27 -16.21 27.24 7.20
C ALA A 27 -16.23 26.72 5.75
N LEU A 28 -15.65 27.45 4.79
CA LEU A 28 -15.68 27.14 3.36
C LEU A 28 -14.54 26.22 2.90
N ALA A 29 -13.48 26.05 3.70
CA ALA A 29 -12.40 25.11 3.39
C ALA A 29 -12.78 23.63 3.62
N PHE A 30 -13.86 23.35 4.34
CA PHE A 30 -14.25 21.99 4.69
C PHE A 30 -14.94 21.22 3.56
N GLU A 31 -15.62 21.89 2.64
CA GLU A 31 -16.34 21.19 1.54
C GLU A 31 -15.39 20.72 0.43
N ALA A 32 -14.30 21.45 0.16
CA ALA A 32 -13.32 21.07 -0.86
C ALA A 32 -12.47 19.86 -0.47
N LEU A 33 -12.27 19.60 0.83
CA LEU A 33 -11.51 18.46 1.34
C LEU A 33 -12.27 17.13 1.20
N GLY A 34 -13.60 17.17 1.09
CA GLY A 34 -14.42 15.98 0.87
C GLY A 34 -14.26 15.36 -0.51
N ALA A 35 -13.90 16.14 -1.53
CA ALA A 35 -13.85 15.70 -2.94
C ALA A 35 -12.52 15.03 -3.35
N ILE A 36 -11.49 15.06 -2.50
CA ILE A 36 -10.16 14.50 -2.77
C ILE A 36 -9.84 13.27 -1.91
N GLY A 37 -10.80 12.79 -1.10
CA GLY A 37 -10.61 11.62 -0.24
C GLY A 37 -9.55 11.78 0.87
N LEU A 38 -9.05 13.00 1.10
CA LEU A 38 -8.15 13.30 2.20
C LEU A 38 -8.95 13.62 3.46
N GLN A 39 -9.63 12.60 3.98
CA GLN A 39 -10.21 12.63 5.33
C GLN A 39 -9.15 12.19 6.33
N ASP A 40 -8.22 13.06 6.74
CA ASP A 40 -7.64 12.92 8.09
C ASP A 40 -6.90 14.17 8.58
N ILE A 41 -7.67 15.20 8.94
CA ILE A 41 -7.33 16.02 10.10
C ILE A 41 -8.59 16.11 10.98
N SER A 42 -8.99 14.97 11.53
CA SER A 42 -9.99 14.94 12.61
C SER A 42 -9.27 15.07 13.97
N PRO A 43 -9.79 15.85 14.92
CA PRO A 43 -9.23 15.95 16.27
C PRO A 43 -9.15 14.55 16.91
N ARG A 44 -8.04 14.29 17.61
CA ARG A 44 -7.69 13.05 18.32
C ARG A 44 -8.76 12.64 19.34
N SER A 45 -9.88 12.14 18.86
CA SER A 45 -10.80 11.31 19.64
C SER A 45 -10.36 9.87 19.41
N ASP A 46 -9.90 9.25 20.49
CA ASP A 46 -9.25 7.93 20.61
C ASP A 46 -10.05 6.75 20.01
N LEU A 47 -11.27 7.00 19.54
CA LEU A 47 -12.16 5.97 19.02
C LEU A 47 -11.83 5.54 17.58
N THR A 48 -11.09 6.31 16.79
CA THR A 48 -10.74 5.94 15.40
C THR A 48 -9.35 5.30 15.26
N ARG A 49 -8.49 5.37 16.28
CA ARG A 49 -7.14 4.79 16.21
C ARG A 49 -7.22 3.26 16.26
N ARG A 50 -6.52 2.59 15.33
CA ARG A 50 -6.33 1.13 15.34
C ARG A 50 -5.04 0.76 16.09
N ASP A 51 -4.91 -0.50 16.50
CA ASP A 51 -3.67 -1.06 17.04
C ASP A 51 -2.53 -1.06 16.00
N ASP A 52 -1.34 -1.51 16.39
CA ASP A 52 -0.16 -1.57 15.53
C ASP A 52 -0.33 -2.48 14.30
N THR A 53 -1.17 -3.53 14.43
CA THR A 53 -1.54 -4.38 13.29
C THR A 53 -2.59 -3.74 12.37
N GLY A 54 -3.33 -2.75 12.86
CA GLY A 54 -4.47 -2.15 12.17
C GLY A 54 -5.77 -2.96 12.26
N ARG A 55 -5.79 -4.08 12.98
CA ARG A 55 -6.92 -5.01 13.11
C ARG A 55 -7.93 -4.54 14.16
N CYS A 56 -7.45 -4.22 15.36
CA CYS A 56 -8.28 -3.91 16.51
C CYS A 56 -8.38 -2.41 16.76
N ARG A 57 -9.41 -1.98 17.51
CA ARG A 57 -9.42 -0.62 18.08
C ARG A 57 -8.27 -0.48 19.06
N TRP A 58 -7.74 0.73 19.19
CA TRP A 58 -6.69 1.05 20.14
C TRP A 58 -7.04 0.54 21.55
N GLY A 59 -6.03 0.00 22.23
CA GLY A 59 -6.17 -0.61 23.57
C GLY A 59 -6.67 -2.06 23.57
N ARG A 60 -7.06 -2.62 22.42
CA ARG A 60 -7.32 -4.05 22.25
C ARG A 60 -6.25 -4.70 21.41
N ARG A 61 -5.97 -5.97 21.69
CA ARG A 61 -5.01 -6.79 20.93
C ARG A 61 -5.74 -7.88 20.14
N PRO A 62 -5.28 -8.18 18.91
CA PRO A 62 -5.81 -9.31 18.16
C PRO A 62 -5.29 -10.61 18.77
N GLU A 63 -6.19 -11.56 19.00
CA GLU A 63 -5.87 -12.91 19.49
C GLU A 63 -6.44 -13.94 18.52
N SER A 64 -5.63 -14.96 18.19
CA SER A 64 -6.05 -16.02 17.27
C SER A 64 -7.16 -16.88 17.87
N LEU A 65 -8.12 -17.24 17.03
CA LEU A 65 -9.15 -18.23 17.33
C LEU A 65 -8.66 -19.68 17.18
N GLY A 66 -7.41 -19.89 16.75
CA GLY A 66 -6.82 -21.23 16.57
C GLY A 66 -7.42 -22.02 15.40
N LEU A 67 -8.08 -21.34 14.46
CA LEU A 67 -8.65 -21.95 13.26
C LEU A 67 -7.57 -22.17 12.19
N PRO A 68 -7.64 -23.26 11.41
CA PRO A 68 -6.73 -23.45 10.28
C PRO A 68 -6.99 -22.39 9.20
N HIS A 69 -5.93 -21.82 8.62
CA HIS A 69 -6.07 -20.91 7.49
C HIS A 69 -6.52 -21.66 6.24
N GLU A 70 -7.25 -20.96 5.38
CA GLU A 70 -7.63 -21.44 4.04
C GLU A 70 -6.91 -20.57 3.02
N SER A 71 -6.46 -21.19 1.93
CA SER A 71 -5.89 -20.49 0.78
C SER A 71 -6.82 -20.65 -0.42
N ASN A 72 -7.03 -19.57 -1.18
CA ASN A 72 -7.91 -19.54 -2.34
C ASN A 72 -7.20 -19.11 -3.63
N GLY A 73 -5.86 -19.12 -3.63
CA GLY A 73 -5.05 -18.64 -4.74
C GLY A 73 -5.08 -17.11 -4.84
N CYS A 74 -4.90 -16.56 -6.03
CA CYS A 74 -4.77 -15.12 -6.23
C CYS A 74 -6.09 -14.35 -6.23
N GLY A 75 -7.22 -15.02 -5.96
CA GLY A 75 -8.55 -14.45 -6.01
C GLY A 75 -9.42 -14.84 -4.83
N SER A 76 -10.39 -13.99 -4.49
CA SER A 76 -11.42 -14.29 -3.49
C SER A 76 -12.64 -14.96 -4.14
N LYS A 77 -13.65 -15.33 -3.34
CA LYS A 77 -14.97 -15.73 -3.88
C LYS A 77 -15.54 -14.71 -4.88
N SER A 78 -15.33 -13.41 -4.65
CA SER A 78 -15.77 -12.32 -5.53
C SER A 78 -14.78 -11.98 -6.66
N THR A 79 -13.54 -12.45 -6.59
CA THR A 79 -12.47 -12.12 -7.55
C THR A 79 -11.78 -13.38 -8.09
N HIS A 80 -12.53 -14.47 -8.25
CA HIS A 80 -12.04 -15.77 -8.75
C HIS A 80 -11.48 -15.70 -10.19
N TRP A 81 -11.73 -14.60 -10.91
CA TRP A 81 -11.22 -14.36 -12.25
C TRP A 81 -9.79 -13.82 -12.26
N VAL A 82 -9.23 -13.47 -11.11
CA VAL A 82 -7.82 -13.05 -11.01
C VAL A 82 -6.93 -14.26 -11.31
N PRO A 83 -6.06 -14.19 -12.34
CA PRO A 83 -5.29 -15.36 -12.74
C PRO A 83 -4.18 -15.70 -11.72
N GLU A 84 -3.83 -16.98 -11.61
CA GLU A 84 -2.72 -17.42 -10.75
C GLU A 84 -1.34 -16.99 -11.30
N MET A 85 -1.21 -16.98 -12.63
CA MET A 85 0.05 -16.71 -13.34
C MET A 85 1.21 -17.52 -12.71
N TRP A 86 2.30 -16.85 -12.32
CA TRP A 86 3.47 -17.43 -11.64
C TRP A 86 3.39 -17.34 -10.10
N TYR A 87 2.25 -16.89 -9.56
CA TYR A 87 2.15 -16.38 -8.19
C TYR A 87 1.34 -17.22 -7.23
N GLY A 88 0.75 -18.34 -7.65
CA GLY A 88 -0.20 -19.07 -6.79
C GLY A 88 0.33 -19.40 -5.40
N SER A 89 1.58 -19.87 -5.28
CA SER A 89 2.20 -20.10 -3.97
C SER A 89 2.39 -18.83 -3.13
N CYS A 90 2.60 -17.68 -3.77
CA CYS A 90 2.69 -16.39 -3.09
C CYS A 90 1.32 -15.87 -2.66
N CYS A 91 0.28 -16.15 -3.44
CA CYS A 91 -1.09 -15.81 -3.10
C CYS A 91 -1.57 -16.65 -1.90
N ASP A 92 -1.30 -17.96 -1.91
CA ASP A 92 -1.60 -18.83 -0.77
C ASP A 92 -0.88 -18.38 0.52
N ALA A 93 0.38 -17.92 0.39
CA ALA A 93 1.14 -17.36 1.50
C ALA A 93 0.59 -16.01 1.99
N HIS A 94 0.03 -15.19 1.09
CA HIS A 94 -0.60 -13.92 1.43
C HIS A 94 -1.91 -14.13 2.21
N ASP A 95 -2.73 -15.10 1.80
CA ASP A 95 -3.92 -15.52 2.54
C ASP A 95 -3.58 -15.99 3.96
N ALA A 96 -2.56 -16.84 4.07
CA ALA A 96 -2.07 -17.31 5.38
C ALA A 96 -1.59 -16.15 6.25
N CYS A 97 -0.92 -15.15 5.66
CA CYS A 97 -0.51 -13.94 6.37
C CYS A 97 -1.71 -13.09 6.83
N TYR A 98 -2.73 -12.96 5.99
CA TYR A 98 -3.97 -12.24 6.36
C TYR A 98 -4.71 -12.93 7.52
N ALA A 99 -4.62 -14.25 7.62
CA ALA A 99 -5.15 -15.04 8.75
C ALA A 99 -4.32 -14.92 10.04
N ASP A 100 -3.05 -14.50 9.98
CA ASP A 100 -2.19 -14.33 11.15
C ASP A 100 -2.48 -13.01 11.89
N CYS A 101 -3.10 -13.14 13.06
CA CYS A 101 -3.48 -12.03 13.92
C CYS A 101 -2.31 -11.12 14.35
N GLY A 102 -1.07 -11.60 14.32
CA GLY A 102 0.12 -10.80 14.62
C GLY A 102 0.61 -9.95 13.45
N GLN A 103 0.08 -10.14 12.24
CA GLN A 103 0.53 -9.42 11.04
C GLN A 103 -0.34 -8.21 10.75
N SER A 104 0.31 -7.12 10.33
CA SER A 104 -0.39 -5.99 9.73
C SER A 104 -0.62 -6.23 8.25
N LYS A 105 -1.69 -5.63 7.70
CA LYS A 105 -1.96 -5.68 6.26
C LYS A 105 -0.76 -5.23 5.44
N ARG A 106 -0.10 -4.14 5.87
CA ARG A 106 1.08 -3.60 5.20
C ARG A 106 2.22 -4.62 5.17
N ALA A 107 2.51 -5.27 6.29
CA ALA A 107 3.57 -6.29 6.36
C ALA A 107 3.27 -7.45 5.40
N CYS A 108 2.02 -7.94 5.37
CA CYS A 108 1.62 -9.00 4.45
C CYS A 108 1.73 -8.57 2.98
N ASP A 109 1.25 -7.38 2.61
CA ASP A 109 1.35 -6.89 1.24
C ASP A 109 2.82 -6.69 0.83
N ASP A 110 3.67 -6.16 1.72
CA ASP A 110 5.09 -5.96 1.44
C ASP A 110 5.82 -7.32 1.27
N ALA A 111 5.46 -8.35 2.05
CA ALA A 111 5.97 -9.71 1.85
C ALA A 111 5.48 -10.35 0.54
N PHE A 112 4.26 -10.03 0.12
CA PHE A 112 3.64 -10.59 -1.09
C PHE A 112 4.40 -10.21 -2.36
N ILE A 113 4.76 -8.92 -2.53
CA ILE A 113 5.54 -8.50 -3.70
C ILE A 113 6.94 -9.12 -3.72
N VAL A 114 7.57 -9.25 -2.55
CA VAL A 114 8.88 -9.91 -2.43
C VAL A 114 8.80 -11.37 -2.86
N CYS A 115 7.75 -12.09 -2.43
CA CYS A 115 7.52 -13.46 -2.88
C CYS A 115 7.36 -13.54 -4.39
N MET A 116 6.50 -12.70 -4.98
CA MET A 116 6.21 -12.75 -6.41
C MET A 116 7.44 -12.43 -7.26
N GLN A 117 8.22 -11.42 -6.90
CA GLN A 117 9.45 -11.08 -7.61
C GLN A 117 10.49 -12.21 -7.54
N ARG A 118 10.61 -12.87 -6.38
CA ARG A 118 11.46 -14.07 -6.26
C ARG A 118 10.97 -15.19 -7.17
N ASN A 119 9.67 -15.48 -7.19
CA ASN A 119 9.10 -16.47 -8.11
C ASN A 119 9.38 -16.11 -9.57
N CYS A 120 9.33 -14.84 -9.97
CA CYS A 120 9.69 -14.42 -11.32
C CYS A 120 11.13 -14.80 -11.67
N HIS A 121 12.09 -14.56 -10.77
CA HIS A 121 13.48 -14.94 -10.99
C HIS A 121 13.67 -16.46 -11.02
N ASP A 122 13.00 -17.20 -10.13
CA ASP A 122 13.16 -18.65 -10.00
C ASP A 122 12.49 -19.41 -11.16
N GLN A 123 11.32 -18.95 -11.63
CA GLN A 123 10.52 -19.65 -12.63
C GLN A 123 10.80 -19.16 -14.06
N VAL A 124 11.20 -17.90 -14.23
CA VAL A 124 11.28 -17.23 -15.55
C VAL A 124 12.68 -16.64 -15.83
N GLY A 125 13.58 -16.58 -14.85
CA GLY A 125 14.88 -15.89 -14.96
C GLY A 125 15.96 -16.57 -15.83
N GLY A 126 15.61 -17.52 -16.70
CA GLY A 126 16.54 -18.25 -17.55
C GLY A 126 17.17 -17.41 -18.68
N LEU A 127 18.27 -17.93 -19.26
CA LEU A 127 18.93 -17.31 -20.42
C LEU A 127 17.94 -17.26 -21.61
N GLY A 128 17.65 -16.05 -22.11
CA GLY A 128 16.74 -15.84 -23.24
C GLY A 128 15.30 -15.47 -22.85
N HIS A 129 14.97 -15.31 -21.57
CA HIS A 129 13.62 -14.96 -21.09
C HIS A 129 13.52 -13.54 -20.53
N GLY A 130 14.32 -12.61 -21.05
CA GLY A 130 14.37 -11.24 -20.55
C GLY A 130 13.00 -10.54 -20.57
N GLU A 131 12.25 -10.66 -21.68
CA GLU A 131 10.92 -10.04 -21.82
C GLU A 131 9.89 -10.67 -20.87
N GLU A 132 9.86 -12.00 -20.78
CA GLU A 132 8.93 -12.71 -19.90
C GLU A 132 9.21 -12.41 -18.43
N LEU A 133 10.49 -12.31 -18.04
CA LEU A 133 10.89 -11.88 -16.71
C LEU A 133 10.40 -10.45 -16.40
N GLN A 134 10.53 -9.51 -17.35
CA GLN A 134 10.00 -8.15 -17.16
C GLN A 134 8.47 -8.14 -17.05
N ASN A 135 7.77 -8.94 -17.85
CA ASN A 135 6.32 -9.07 -17.79
C ASN A 135 5.85 -9.66 -16.44
N CYS A 136 6.56 -10.67 -15.93
CA CYS A 136 6.34 -11.19 -14.60
C CYS A 136 6.55 -10.08 -13.56
N ILE A 137 7.73 -9.46 -13.48
CA ILE A 137 8.00 -8.41 -12.49
C ILE A 137 6.97 -7.27 -12.57
N GLY A 138 6.61 -6.82 -13.78
CA GLY A 138 5.57 -5.82 -14.00
C GLY A 138 4.19 -6.24 -13.47
N ALA A 139 3.75 -7.46 -13.77
CA ALA A 139 2.49 -8.00 -13.25
C ALA A 139 2.50 -8.11 -11.72
N SER A 140 3.63 -8.49 -11.09
CA SER A 140 3.74 -8.57 -9.63
C SER A 140 3.46 -7.22 -8.95
N ALA A 141 3.89 -6.12 -9.56
CA ALA A 141 3.63 -4.76 -9.07
C ALA A 141 2.13 -4.41 -9.13
N ILE A 142 1.41 -4.88 -10.14
CA ILE A 142 -0.04 -4.68 -10.27
C ILE A 142 -0.79 -5.46 -9.19
N TYR A 143 -0.42 -6.72 -8.95
CA TYR A 143 -1.02 -7.57 -7.90
C TYR A 143 -0.82 -6.92 -6.53
N TRP A 144 0.41 -6.51 -6.23
CA TRP A 144 0.75 -5.81 -5.01
C TRP A 144 -0.04 -4.50 -4.84
N ALA A 145 -0.07 -3.64 -5.87
CA ALA A 145 -0.79 -2.37 -5.81
C ALA A 145 -2.30 -2.60 -5.58
N SER A 146 -2.86 -3.64 -6.20
CA SER A 146 -4.26 -4.00 -6.05
C SER A 146 -4.60 -4.38 -4.61
N VAL A 147 -3.83 -5.29 -3.98
CA VAL A 147 -4.07 -5.63 -2.57
C VAL A 147 -3.75 -4.45 -1.66
N ARG A 148 -2.72 -3.65 -1.97
CA ARG A 148 -2.32 -2.50 -1.17
C ARG A 148 -3.42 -1.46 -1.07
N LEU A 149 -4.05 -1.12 -2.19
CA LEU A 149 -5.06 -0.08 -2.30
C LEU A 149 -6.48 -0.59 -2.01
N LEU A 150 -6.81 -1.82 -2.44
CA LEU A 150 -8.19 -2.33 -2.44
C LEU A 150 -8.41 -3.51 -1.49
N GLY A 151 -7.35 -4.10 -0.94
CA GLY A 151 -7.42 -5.30 -0.09
C GLY A 151 -7.92 -5.06 1.34
N GLY A 152 -8.37 -3.84 1.68
CA GLY A 152 -8.81 -3.51 3.05
C GLY A 152 -9.96 -4.40 3.55
N ARG A 153 -10.94 -4.67 2.69
CA ARG A 153 -12.06 -5.56 3.03
C ARG A 153 -11.60 -7.01 3.22
N ALA A 154 -10.75 -7.53 2.32
CA ALA A 154 -10.23 -8.89 2.43
C ALA A 154 -9.45 -9.10 3.74
N PHE A 155 -8.63 -8.12 4.14
CA PHE A 155 -7.92 -8.16 5.41
C PHE A 155 -8.86 -8.10 6.63
N SER A 156 -9.92 -7.28 6.55
CA SER A 156 -10.93 -7.20 7.61
C SER A 156 -11.71 -8.52 7.72
N ASP A 157 -12.17 -9.08 6.61
CA ASP A 157 -12.92 -10.33 6.57
C ASP A 157 -12.07 -11.49 7.12
N ALA A 158 -10.75 -11.53 6.81
CA ALA A 158 -9.82 -12.48 7.41
C ALA A 158 -9.64 -12.23 8.92
N THR A 159 -9.55 -10.97 9.35
CA THR A 159 -9.49 -10.61 10.78
C THR A 159 -10.72 -11.12 11.52
N ASP A 160 -11.92 -10.89 11.00
CA ASP A 160 -13.17 -11.32 11.62
C ASP A 160 -13.31 -12.84 11.66
N LYS A 161 -12.72 -13.54 10.68
CA LYS A 161 -12.72 -15.00 10.61
C LYS A 161 -11.73 -15.64 11.59
N TYR A 162 -10.52 -15.11 11.69
CA TYR A 162 -9.40 -15.79 12.37
C TYR A 162 -9.01 -15.18 13.71
N CYS A 163 -9.44 -13.94 13.99
CA CYS A 163 -9.00 -13.18 15.14
C CYS A 163 -10.19 -12.66 15.95
N ARG A 164 -9.96 -12.43 17.24
CA ARG A 164 -10.84 -11.65 18.10
C ARG A 164 -10.06 -10.52 18.76
N CYS A 165 -10.70 -9.38 18.99
CA CYS A 165 -10.10 -8.28 19.73
C CYS A 165 -10.44 -8.40 21.21
N VAL A 166 -9.40 -8.58 22.03
CA VAL A 166 -9.50 -8.70 23.49
C VAL A 166 -8.81 -7.55 24.19
#